data_AF-A0A838RG99-F1
#
_entry.id   AF-A0A838RG99-F1
#
_cell.length_a   1.000
_cell.length_b   1.000
_cell.length_c   1.000
_cell.angle_alpha   90.00
_cell.angle_beta   90.00
_cell.angle_gamma   90.00
#
_symmetry.space_group_name_H-M   'P 1'
#
loop_
_entity.id
_entity.type
_entity.pdbx_description
1 polymer ?
#
loop_
_entity_poly.entity_id
_entity_poly.type
_entity_poly.pdbx_seq_one_letter_code
_entity_poly.pdbx_strand_id
1 'polypeptide(L)'
;MASERDLIKQIESQIARFTQAFVAAQFWHGRYVEEAEQKYKERLAEDQSKHQRALGQAEESYQAASKEVQRRLSANESAHQQASSKVFSIYKMIVEETLGSSQEIAEQASPAIAPWDSAFWAQWTPPSDSEALQGLQLGTLSDEGSWDTLTLLALLPFIGERAFLIKAGGQGSAQAVRTIQSLLLRLLASIPPGKLRFVFLDPVGLGQNVAAFMHLSDHDEALVTGKAWTEPQHIEQR
;
A
#
# COMPACT_ATOMS: atom_id res chain seq x y z
N MET A 1 92.98 -45.63 -66.76
CA MET A 1 92.74 -45.70 -65.30
C MET A 1 93.18 -44.37 -64.73
N ALA A 2 92.30 -43.66 -64.00
CA ALA A 2 92.70 -42.42 -63.33
C ALA A 2 93.87 -42.74 -62.38
N SER A 3 94.91 -41.91 -62.34
CA SER A 3 96.01 -42.16 -61.41
C SER A 3 95.51 -41.96 -59.98
N GLU A 4 96.06 -42.69 -59.02
CA GLU A 4 95.76 -42.53 -57.58
C GLU A 4 95.80 -41.06 -57.15
N ARG A 5 96.69 -40.28 -57.76
CA ARG A 5 96.85 -38.83 -57.56
C ARG A 5 95.64 -38.00 -58.02
N ASP A 6 94.95 -38.42 -59.09
CA ASP A 6 93.77 -37.72 -59.61
C ASP A 6 92.53 -38.00 -58.77
N LEU A 7 92.40 -39.24 -58.27
CA LEU A 7 91.37 -39.65 -57.31
C LEU A 7 91.51 -38.90 -55.98
N ILE A 8 92.73 -38.76 -55.46
CA ILE A 8 93.01 -37.98 -54.25
C ILE A 8 92.59 -36.51 -54.44
N LYS A 9 93.00 -35.87 -55.54
CA LYS A 9 92.59 -34.48 -55.85
C LYS A 9 91.08 -34.30 -55.98
N GLN A 10 90.38 -35.29 -56.55
CA GLN A 10 88.93 -35.24 -56.68
C GLN A 10 88.24 -35.37 -55.32
N ILE A 11 88.74 -36.26 -54.44
CA ILE A 11 88.25 -36.39 -53.07
C ILE A 11 88.51 -35.11 -52.28
N GLU A 12 89.70 -34.52 -52.36
CA GLU A 12 90.03 -33.23 -51.71
C GLU A 12 89.11 -32.10 -52.17
N SER A 13 88.81 -32.02 -53.48
CA SER A 13 87.87 -31.03 -54.03
C SER A 13 86.44 -31.24 -53.51
N GLN A 14 86.00 -32.49 -53.39
CA GLN A 14 84.66 -32.81 -52.85
C GLN A 14 84.58 -32.51 -51.34
N ILE A 15 85.62 -32.83 -50.57
CA ILE A 15 85.71 -32.48 -49.15
C ILE A 15 85.65 -30.96 -48.97
N ALA A 16 86.40 -30.20 -49.77
CA ALA A 16 86.36 -28.73 -49.74
C ALA A 16 84.96 -28.17 -50.06
N ARG A 17 84.30 -28.70 -51.10
CA ARG A 17 82.92 -28.30 -51.46
C ARG A 17 81.91 -28.66 -50.37
N PHE A 18 82.01 -29.84 -49.78
CA PHE A 18 81.13 -30.26 -48.69
C PHE A 18 81.34 -29.41 -47.43
N THR A 19 82.60 -29.08 -47.12
CA THR A 19 82.96 -28.20 -46.00
C THR A 19 82.39 -26.79 -46.23
N GLN A 20 82.53 -26.25 -47.43
CA GLN A 20 81.97 -24.95 -47.79
C GLN A 20 80.43 -24.93 -47.74
N ALA A 21 79.78 -26.00 -48.23
CA ALA A 21 78.33 -26.15 -48.16
C ALA A 21 77.84 -26.28 -46.72
N PHE A 22 78.56 -27.02 -45.88
CA PHE A 22 78.25 -27.16 -44.46
C PHE A 22 78.39 -25.83 -43.71
N VAL A 23 79.48 -25.08 -43.94
CA VAL A 23 79.68 -23.75 -43.37
C VAL A 23 78.59 -22.77 -43.83
N ALA A 24 78.23 -22.79 -45.11
CA ALA A 24 77.15 -21.96 -45.64
C ALA A 24 75.79 -22.34 -45.03
N ALA A 25 75.50 -23.63 -44.88
CA ALA A 25 74.28 -24.10 -44.25
C ALA A 25 74.21 -23.69 -42.78
N GLN A 26 75.30 -23.80 -42.03
CA GLN A 26 75.38 -23.33 -40.65
C GLN A 26 75.18 -21.81 -40.54
N PHE A 27 75.79 -21.04 -41.45
CA PHE A 27 75.63 -19.59 -41.51
C PHE A 27 74.16 -19.18 -41.77
N TRP A 28 73.53 -19.76 -42.78
CA TRP A 28 72.12 -19.48 -43.11
C TRP A 28 71.15 -19.99 -42.06
N HIS A 29 71.44 -21.13 -41.43
CA HIS A 29 70.66 -21.65 -40.31
C HIS A 29 70.67 -20.68 -39.12
N GLY A 30 71.85 -20.18 -38.72
CA GLY A 30 71.98 -19.18 -37.65
C GLY A 30 71.19 -17.91 -37.96
N ARG A 31 71.36 -17.35 -39.16
CA ARG A 31 70.59 -16.18 -39.64
C ARG A 31 69.08 -16.40 -39.60
N TYR A 32 68.61 -17.56 -40.06
CA TYR A 32 67.18 -17.88 -40.09
C TYR A 32 66.59 -18.02 -38.69
N VAL A 33 67.32 -18.65 -37.77
CA VAL A 33 66.91 -18.79 -36.37
C VAL A 33 66.84 -17.41 -35.70
N GLU A 34 67.85 -16.56 -35.88
CA GLU A 34 67.84 -15.19 -35.36
C GLU A 34 66.66 -14.37 -35.88
N GLU A 35 66.39 -14.40 -37.19
CA GLU A 35 65.23 -13.72 -37.77
C GLU A 35 63.90 -14.27 -37.27
N ALA A 36 63.79 -15.59 -37.11
CA ALA A 36 62.58 -16.22 -36.57
C ALA A 36 62.35 -15.84 -35.10
N GLU A 37 63.41 -15.80 -34.28
CA GLU A 37 63.34 -15.34 -32.90
C GLU A 37 62.94 -13.88 -32.79
N GLN A 38 63.46 -12.99 -33.65
CA GLN A 38 63.07 -11.58 -33.66
C GLN A 38 61.60 -11.42 -34.04
N LYS A 39 61.16 -12.05 -35.13
CA LYS A 39 59.75 -12.04 -35.55
C LYS A 39 58.81 -12.61 -34.50
N TYR A 40 59.25 -13.62 -33.75
CA TYR A 40 58.49 -14.18 -32.64
C TYR A 40 58.37 -13.19 -31.48
N LYS A 41 59.47 -12.55 -31.07
CA LYS A 41 59.48 -11.52 -30.01
C LYS A 41 58.59 -10.33 -30.36
N GLU A 42 58.65 -9.85 -31.59
CA GLU A 42 57.82 -8.75 -32.08
C GLU A 42 56.33 -9.09 -32.03
N ARG A 43 55.93 -10.27 -32.54
CA ARG A 43 54.53 -10.71 -32.48
C ARG A 43 54.04 -10.91 -31.05
N LEU A 44 54.87 -11.51 -30.19
CA LEU A 44 54.54 -11.70 -28.79
C LEU A 44 54.30 -10.36 -28.08
N ALA A 45 55.16 -9.36 -28.33
CA ALA A 45 54.99 -8.02 -27.78
C ALA A 45 53.74 -7.32 -28.32
N GLU A 46 53.44 -7.48 -29.61
CA GLU A 46 52.24 -6.93 -30.24
C GLU A 46 50.96 -7.54 -29.63
N ASP A 47 50.91 -8.87 -29.51
CA ASP A 47 49.77 -9.59 -28.93
C ASP A 47 49.60 -9.26 -27.45
N GLN A 48 50.70 -9.15 -26.68
CA GLN A 48 50.65 -8.70 -25.29
C GLN A 48 50.10 -7.26 -25.18
N SER A 49 50.55 -6.35 -26.04
CA SER A 49 50.05 -4.98 -26.08
C SER A 49 48.56 -4.91 -26.45
N LYS A 50 48.11 -5.73 -27.41
CA LYS A 50 46.69 -5.82 -27.78
C LYS A 50 45.85 -6.38 -26.63
N HIS A 51 46.32 -7.45 -26.00
CA HIS A 51 45.65 -8.06 -24.86
C HIS A 51 45.52 -7.09 -23.69
N GLN A 52 46.59 -6.39 -23.33
CA GLN A 52 46.58 -5.41 -22.24
C GLN A 52 45.65 -4.24 -22.53
N ARG A 53 45.60 -3.76 -23.78
CA ARG A 53 44.62 -2.74 -24.20
C ARG A 53 43.18 -3.23 -24.10
N ALA A 54 42.91 -4.45 -24.56
CA ALA A 54 41.57 -5.03 -24.49
C ALA A 54 41.11 -5.22 -23.04
N LEU A 55 42.00 -5.69 -22.15
CA LEU A 55 41.71 -5.80 -20.72
C LEU A 55 41.42 -4.44 -20.08
N GLY A 56 42.25 -3.42 -20.35
CA GLY A 56 42.04 -2.07 -19.83
C GLY A 56 40.69 -1.49 -20.29
N GLN A 57 40.36 -1.62 -21.57
CA GLN A 57 39.08 -1.16 -22.12
C GLN A 57 37.88 -1.90 -21.52
N ALA A 58 37.99 -3.23 -21.33
CA ALA A 58 36.94 -4.03 -20.71
C ALA A 58 36.73 -3.64 -19.24
N GLU A 59 37.81 -3.42 -18.50
CA GLU A 59 37.76 -3.01 -17.10
C GLU A 59 37.19 -1.60 -16.92
N GLU A 60 37.61 -0.64 -17.74
CA GLU A 60 37.04 0.72 -17.76
C GLU A 60 35.54 0.69 -18.08
N SER A 61 35.15 -0.09 -19.10
CA SER A 61 33.74 -0.24 -19.51
C SER A 61 32.90 -0.88 -18.40
N TYR A 62 33.44 -1.91 -17.73
CA TYR A 62 32.77 -2.55 -16.59
C TYR A 62 32.63 -1.59 -15.41
N GLN A 63 33.69 -0.86 -15.05
CA GLN A 63 33.63 0.11 -13.96
C GLN A 63 32.65 1.25 -14.25
N ALA A 64 32.61 1.75 -15.49
CA ALA A 64 31.67 2.77 -15.92
C ALA A 64 30.22 2.26 -15.85
N ALA A 65 29.95 1.07 -16.38
CA ALA A 65 28.64 0.44 -16.33
C ALA A 65 28.18 0.17 -14.89
N SER A 66 29.07 -0.35 -14.05
CA SER A 66 28.80 -0.62 -12.63
C SER A 66 28.46 0.66 -11.86
N LYS A 67 29.23 1.75 -12.07
CA LYS A 67 28.94 3.06 -11.47
C LYS A 67 27.59 3.61 -11.93
N GLU A 68 27.27 3.47 -13.21
CA GLU A 68 25.99 3.93 -13.75
C GLU A 68 24.81 3.13 -13.20
N VAL A 69 24.92 1.81 -13.09
CA VAL A 69 23.90 0.95 -12.46
C VAL A 69 23.71 1.35 -11.00
N GLN A 70 24.79 1.51 -10.23
CA GLN A 70 24.73 1.92 -8.84
C GLN A 70 24.04 3.29 -8.68
N ARG A 71 24.37 4.24 -9.57
CA ARG A 71 23.75 5.58 -9.59
C ARG A 71 22.25 5.51 -9.89
N ARG A 72 21.83 4.65 -10.82
CA ARG A 72 20.41 4.47 -11.14
C ARG A 72 19.65 3.81 -10.01
N LEU A 73 20.24 2.80 -9.38
CA LEU A 73 19.62 2.11 -8.25
C LEU A 73 19.42 3.08 -7.07
N SER A 74 20.46 3.80 -6.67
CA SER A 74 20.36 4.77 -5.57
C SER A 74 19.40 5.93 -5.88
N ALA A 75 19.36 6.40 -7.12
CA ALA A 75 18.40 7.41 -7.55
C ALA A 75 16.95 6.88 -7.50
N ASN A 76 16.73 5.64 -7.94
CA ASN A 76 15.40 5.02 -7.90
C ASN A 76 14.95 4.74 -6.46
N GLU A 77 15.83 4.23 -5.59
CA GLU A 77 15.55 4.03 -4.16
C GLU A 77 15.21 5.37 -3.48
N SER A 78 16.00 6.42 -3.75
CA SER A 78 15.74 7.76 -3.20
C SER A 78 14.40 8.32 -3.70
N ALA A 79 14.10 8.17 -4.99
CA ALA A 79 12.83 8.62 -5.57
C ALA A 79 11.64 7.85 -4.99
N HIS A 80 11.77 6.53 -4.82
CA HIS A 80 10.75 5.69 -4.20
C HIS A 80 10.53 6.09 -2.74
N GLN A 81 11.61 6.29 -1.96
CA GLN A 81 11.51 6.70 -0.56
C GLN A 81 10.89 8.09 -0.40
N GLN A 82 11.19 9.02 -1.29
CA GLN A 82 10.56 10.34 -1.32
C GLN A 82 9.07 10.25 -1.69
N ALA A 83 8.71 9.46 -2.70
CA ALA A 83 7.33 9.26 -3.10
C ALA A 83 6.51 8.60 -1.97
N SER A 84 7.03 7.53 -1.37
CA SER A 84 6.39 6.83 -0.26
C SER A 84 6.24 7.71 0.98
N SER A 85 7.28 8.48 1.36
CA SER A 85 7.19 9.39 2.51
C SER A 85 6.19 10.53 2.28
N LYS A 86 6.06 11.03 1.04
CA LYS A 86 5.05 12.03 0.67
C LYS A 86 3.62 11.46 0.71
N VAL A 87 3.41 10.25 0.19
CA VAL A 87 2.09 9.60 0.26
C VAL A 87 1.71 9.32 1.71
N PHE A 88 2.66 8.80 2.50
CA PHE A 88 2.43 8.51 3.92
C PHE A 88 2.14 9.78 4.73
N SER A 89 2.82 10.90 4.47
CA SER A 89 2.54 12.16 5.18
C SER A 89 1.18 12.75 4.84
N ILE A 90 0.75 12.66 3.58
CA ILE A 90 -0.61 13.05 3.15
C ILE A 90 -1.66 12.16 3.82
N TYR A 91 -1.47 10.84 3.77
CA TYR A 91 -2.36 9.88 4.43
C TYR A 91 -2.50 10.20 5.92
N LYS A 92 -1.35 10.35 6.61
CA LYS A 92 -1.32 10.65 8.03
C LYS A 92 -2.04 11.96 8.37
N MET A 93 -1.80 13.02 7.60
CA MET A 93 -2.47 14.31 7.78
C MET A 93 -4.00 14.17 7.67
N ILE A 94 -4.50 13.50 6.62
CA ILE A 94 -5.94 13.32 6.39
C ILE A 94 -6.57 12.48 7.51
N VAL A 95 -5.90 11.40 7.91
CA VAL A 95 -6.40 10.50 8.96
C VAL A 95 -6.42 11.21 10.32
N GLU A 96 -5.35 11.91 10.69
CA GLU A 96 -5.28 12.67 11.93
C GLU A 96 -6.31 13.81 11.96
N GLU A 97 -6.50 14.52 10.85
CA GLU A 97 -7.54 15.58 10.73
C GLU A 97 -8.96 15.00 10.86
N THR A 98 -9.22 13.87 10.21
CA THR A 98 -10.54 13.21 10.25
C THR A 98 -10.85 12.65 11.63
N LEU A 99 -9.87 11.98 12.26
CA LEU A 99 -10.00 11.45 13.62
C LEU A 99 -10.15 12.58 14.64
N GLY A 100 -9.35 13.65 14.52
CA GLY A 100 -9.45 14.83 15.36
C GLY A 100 -10.85 15.46 15.29
N SER A 101 -11.37 15.67 14.08
CA SER A 101 -12.73 16.19 13.88
C SER A 101 -13.80 15.27 14.49
N SER A 102 -13.66 13.95 14.35
CA SER A 102 -14.60 12.99 14.96
C SER A 102 -14.52 12.99 16.49
N GLN A 103 -13.33 13.19 17.07
CA GLN A 103 -13.12 13.28 18.51
C GLN A 103 -13.69 14.58 19.06
N GLU A 104 -13.46 15.71 18.40
CA GLU A 104 -14.04 17.00 18.78
C GLU A 104 -15.58 16.93 18.83
N ILE A 105 -16.20 16.29 17.83
CA ILE A 105 -17.66 16.06 17.84
C ILE A 105 -18.06 15.17 19.03
N ALA A 106 -17.31 14.11 19.32
CA ALA A 106 -17.60 13.22 20.45
C ALA A 106 -17.45 13.91 21.81
N GLU A 107 -16.46 14.79 21.96
CA GLU A 107 -16.17 15.56 23.18
C GLU A 107 -17.24 16.61 23.48
N GLN A 108 -17.87 17.17 22.44
CA GLN A 108 -19.04 18.05 22.60
C GLN A 108 -20.28 17.32 23.16
N ALA A 109 -20.16 16.01 23.45
CA ALA A 109 -21.03 15.19 24.28
C ALA A 109 -22.50 15.67 24.32
N SER A 110 -23.22 15.41 23.24
CA SER A 110 -24.68 15.62 23.21
C SER A 110 -25.40 14.29 23.44
N PRO A 111 -26.65 14.31 23.93
CA PRO A 111 -27.43 13.07 24.10
C PRO A 111 -27.63 12.30 22.78
N ALA A 112 -27.57 13.01 21.65
CA ALA A 112 -27.69 12.45 20.31
C ALA A 112 -26.52 11.52 19.92
N ILE A 113 -25.35 11.70 20.53
CA ILE A 113 -24.11 10.98 20.17
C ILE A 113 -23.37 10.36 21.36
N ALA A 114 -23.77 10.63 22.60
CA ALA A 114 -23.11 10.08 23.77
C ALA A 114 -23.24 8.54 23.82
N PRO A 115 -22.16 7.78 24.07
CA PRO A 115 -22.25 6.34 24.34
C PRO A 115 -23.18 6.05 25.53
N TRP A 116 -23.90 4.93 25.51
CA TRP A 116 -24.86 4.59 26.58
C TRP A 116 -24.19 4.27 27.92
N ASP A 117 -22.93 3.86 27.90
CA ASP A 117 -22.08 3.59 29.06
C ASP A 117 -21.32 4.84 29.55
N SER A 118 -21.54 6.00 28.93
CA SER A 118 -20.90 7.25 29.31
C SER A 118 -21.41 7.79 30.66
N ALA A 119 -20.51 8.35 31.45
CA ALA A 119 -20.83 9.09 32.67
C ALA A 119 -21.71 10.33 32.43
N PHE A 120 -21.79 10.80 31.17
CA PHE A 120 -22.68 11.88 30.73
C PHE A 120 -24.13 11.69 31.22
N TRP A 121 -24.65 10.47 31.14
CA TRP A 121 -26.05 10.17 31.47
C TRP A 121 -26.39 10.36 32.95
N ALA A 122 -25.39 10.31 33.85
CA ALA A 122 -25.60 10.55 35.27
C ALA A 122 -25.90 12.03 35.59
N GLN A 123 -25.50 12.94 34.70
CA GLN A 123 -25.68 14.39 34.84
C GLN A 123 -26.66 14.96 33.81
N TRP A 124 -27.26 14.09 32.99
CA TRP A 124 -28.15 14.50 31.92
C TRP A 124 -29.40 15.21 32.47
N THR A 125 -29.76 16.31 31.82
CA THR A 125 -31.01 17.02 32.03
C THR A 125 -31.71 17.24 30.68
N PRO A 126 -33.05 17.27 30.64
CA PRO A 126 -33.79 17.53 29.40
C PRO A 126 -33.40 18.88 28.79
N PRO A 127 -33.17 18.96 27.47
CA PRO A 127 -32.85 20.22 26.82
C PRO A 127 -34.02 21.18 26.88
N SER A 128 -33.76 22.44 27.24
CA SER A 128 -34.75 23.53 27.24
C SER A 128 -34.93 24.14 25.85
N ASP A 129 -33.86 24.19 25.07
CA ASP A 129 -33.82 24.78 23.74
C ASP A 129 -33.70 23.73 22.65
N SER A 130 -34.30 24.05 21.49
CA SER A 130 -34.29 23.16 20.34
C SER A 130 -33.13 23.54 19.43
N GLU A 131 -31.91 23.17 19.82
CA GLU A 131 -30.84 23.15 18.84
C GLU A 131 -31.15 22.12 17.75
N ALA A 132 -30.78 22.45 16.52
CA ALA A 132 -31.00 21.58 15.38
C ALA A 132 -30.14 20.31 15.53
N LEU A 133 -30.79 19.17 15.76
CA LEU A 133 -30.14 17.87 15.75
C LEU A 133 -29.46 17.60 14.41
N GLN A 134 -28.14 17.71 14.37
CA GLN A 134 -27.37 17.50 13.14
C GLN A 134 -27.28 16.01 12.78
N GLY A 135 -27.16 15.14 13.78
CA GLY A 135 -27.17 13.69 13.55
C GLY A 135 -27.35 12.87 14.81
N LEU A 136 -27.76 11.62 14.63
CA LEU A 136 -27.93 10.61 15.67
C LEU A 136 -26.88 9.52 15.53
N GLN A 137 -26.26 9.11 16.62
CA GLN A 137 -25.32 7.99 16.57
C GLN A 137 -26.06 6.66 16.38
N LEU A 138 -25.69 5.96 15.31
CA LEU A 138 -26.10 4.57 15.01
C LEU A 138 -25.14 3.54 15.60
N GLY A 139 -23.88 3.92 15.76
CA GLY A 139 -22.81 3.04 16.25
C GLY A 139 -21.44 3.59 15.86
N THR A 140 -20.51 2.67 15.60
CA THR A 140 -19.16 2.96 15.13
C THR A 140 -18.95 2.35 13.74
N LEU A 141 -18.33 3.12 12.85
CA LEU A 141 -17.81 2.63 11.58
C LEU A 141 -16.33 2.31 11.78
N SER A 142 -15.91 1.09 11.48
CA SER A 142 -14.51 0.71 11.50
C SER A 142 -14.09 0.23 10.12
N ASP A 143 -12.96 0.75 9.63
CA ASP A 143 -12.33 0.36 8.38
C ASP A 143 -10.88 -0.05 8.64
N GLU A 144 -10.49 -1.22 8.16
CA GLU A 144 -9.14 -1.77 8.32
C GLU A 144 -8.32 -1.49 7.07
N GLY A 145 -7.46 -0.47 7.15
CA GLY A 145 -6.54 -0.11 6.08
C GLY A 145 -5.23 -0.90 6.13
N SER A 146 -4.39 -0.73 5.10
CA SER A 146 -3.05 -1.33 5.05
C SER A 146 -2.05 -0.73 6.04
N TRP A 147 -2.38 0.42 6.64
CA TRP A 147 -1.50 1.14 7.57
C TRP A 147 -2.11 1.29 8.96
N ASP A 148 -3.41 1.57 9.06
CA ASP A 148 -4.11 1.70 10.35
C ASP A 148 -5.57 1.22 10.25
N THR A 149 -6.19 1.03 11.42
CA THR A 149 -7.63 0.86 11.56
C THR A 149 -8.27 2.21 11.89
N LEU A 150 -9.13 2.69 11.01
CA LEU A 150 -9.90 3.92 11.21
C LEU A 150 -11.21 3.57 11.92
N THR A 151 -11.48 4.16 13.08
CA THR A 151 -12.77 4.02 13.78
C THR A 151 -13.42 5.39 13.94
N LEU A 152 -14.62 5.54 13.39
CA LEU A 152 -15.40 6.76 13.37
C LEU A 152 -16.79 6.54 13.97
N LEU A 153 -17.45 7.63 14.36
CA LEU A 153 -18.86 7.58 14.72
C LEU A 153 -19.72 7.42 13.45
N ALA A 154 -20.60 6.42 13.45
CA ALA A 154 -21.63 6.29 12.43
C ALA A 154 -22.80 7.22 12.79
N LEU A 155 -22.87 8.38 12.14
CA LEU A 155 -23.91 9.37 12.36
C LEU A 155 -24.98 9.30 11.26
N LEU A 156 -26.24 9.30 11.67
CA LEU A 156 -27.39 9.43 10.79
C LEU A 156 -27.87 10.88 10.76
N PRO A 157 -27.91 11.56 9.61
CA PRO A 157 -28.49 12.90 9.53
C PRO A 157 -29.98 12.84 9.86
N PHE A 158 -30.42 13.65 10.82
CA PHE A 158 -31.80 13.61 11.30
C PHE A 158 -32.72 14.66 10.64
N ILE A 159 -32.21 15.86 10.36
CA ILE A 159 -33.02 16.95 9.79
C ILE A 159 -33.09 16.86 8.26
N GLY A 160 -34.30 17.01 7.70
CA GLY A 160 -34.55 17.18 6.26
C GLY A 160 -35.10 15.94 5.56
N GLU A 161 -36.37 15.59 5.84
CA GLU A 161 -37.21 14.62 5.08
C GLU A 161 -36.50 13.33 4.59
N ARG A 162 -35.69 12.68 5.45
CA ARG A 162 -35.05 11.40 5.09
C ARG A 162 -35.72 10.25 5.82
N ALA A 163 -36.21 9.29 5.05
CA ALA A 163 -36.59 7.98 5.58
C ALA A 163 -35.32 7.15 5.84
N PHE A 164 -35.28 6.48 6.97
CA PHE A 164 -34.23 5.53 7.31
C PHE A 164 -34.77 4.10 7.21
N LEU A 165 -34.05 3.25 6.49
CA LEU A 165 -34.42 1.85 6.27
C LEU A 165 -33.29 0.95 6.78
N ILE A 166 -33.62 0.04 7.71
CA ILE A 166 -32.73 -1.04 8.10
C ILE A 166 -33.18 -2.32 7.39
N LYS A 167 -32.29 -2.88 6.56
CA LYS A 167 -32.48 -4.22 5.99
C LYS A 167 -31.68 -5.23 6.81
N ALA A 168 -32.39 -6.10 7.54
CA ALA A 168 -31.78 -7.15 8.34
C ALA A 168 -32.58 -8.45 8.24
N GLY A 169 -31.90 -9.59 8.36
CA GLY A 169 -32.51 -10.91 8.34
C GLY A 169 -31.93 -11.83 9.42
N GLY A 170 -32.68 -12.88 9.77
CA GLY A 170 -32.27 -13.85 10.79
C GLY A 170 -31.96 -13.17 12.12
N GLN A 171 -30.77 -13.43 12.66
CA GLN A 171 -30.30 -12.82 13.92
C GLN A 171 -30.16 -11.29 13.84
N GLY A 172 -30.02 -10.72 12.65
CA GLY A 172 -29.93 -9.26 12.47
C GLY A 172 -31.23 -8.53 12.76
N SER A 173 -32.39 -9.18 12.70
CA SER A 173 -33.69 -8.55 12.93
C SER A 173 -33.83 -8.04 14.37
N ALA A 174 -33.37 -8.82 15.35
CA ALA A 174 -33.37 -8.39 16.75
C ALA A 174 -32.42 -7.19 16.98
N GLN A 175 -31.26 -7.17 16.31
CA GLN A 175 -30.34 -6.05 16.38
C GLN A 175 -30.93 -4.79 15.75
N ALA A 176 -31.63 -4.90 14.62
CA ALA A 176 -32.30 -3.78 13.97
C ALA A 176 -33.34 -3.13 14.90
N VAL A 177 -34.16 -3.94 15.59
CA VAL A 177 -35.11 -3.43 16.60
C VAL A 177 -34.38 -2.67 17.70
N ARG A 178 -33.29 -3.22 18.26
CA ARG A 178 -32.49 -2.54 19.30
C ARG A 178 -31.90 -1.22 18.80
N THR A 179 -31.42 -1.17 17.55
CA THR A 179 -30.93 0.06 16.93
C THR A 179 -32.03 1.11 16.84
N ILE A 180 -33.25 0.75 16.40
CA ILE A 180 -34.40 1.68 16.36
C ILE A 180 -34.73 2.18 17.77
N GLN A 181 -34.83 1.28 18.76
CA GLN A 181 -35.11 1.66 20.15
C GLN A 181 -34.04 2.64 20.69
N SER A 182 -32.77 2.40 20.38
CA SER A 182 -31.68 3.32 20.73
C SER A 182 -31.86 4.70 20.08
N LEU A 183 -32.26 4.76 18.81
CA LEU A 183 -32.52 6.04 18.13
C LEU A 183 -33.70 6.79 18.77
N LEU A 184 -34.78 6.08 19.12
CA LEU A 184 -35.94 6.66 19.80
C LEU A 184 -35.56 7.28 21.15
N LEU A 185 -34.74 6.58 21.95
CA LEU A 185 -34.24 7.09 23.23
C LEU A 185 -33.35 8.33 23.04
N ARG A 186 -32.46 8.33 22.04
CA ARG A 186 -31.63 9.50 21.73
C ARG A 186 -32.47 10.69 21.32
N LEU A 187 -33.56 10.48 20.56
CA LEU A 187 -34.50 11.54 20.20
C LEU A 187 -35.21 12.12 21.42
N LEU A 188 -35.70 11.27 22.32
CA LEU A 188 -36.29 11.70 23.59
C LEU A 188 -35.31 12.48 24.46
N ALA A 189 -34.05 12.06 24.49
CA ALA A 189 -33.03 12.70 25.31
C ALA A 189 -32.54 14.03 24.74
N SER A 190 -32.70 14.26 23.42
CA SER A 190 -32.11 15.40 22.73
C SER A 190 -33.12 16.43 22.23
N ILE A 191 -34.40 16.09 22.13
CA ILE A 191 -35.45 17.02 21.70
C ILE A 191 -36.21 17.52 22.93
N PRO A 192 -36.43 18.85 23.06
CA PRO A 192 -37.19 19.38 24.18
C PRO A 192 -38.59 18.74 24.30
N PRO A 193 -39.08 18.52 25.52
CA PRO A 193 -40.43 18.02 25.75
C PRO A 193 -41.49 18.82 24.97
N GLY A 194 -42.49 18.10 24.41
CA GLY A 194 -43.57 18.70 23.61
C GLY A 194 -43.21 19.00 22.14
N LYS A 195 -41.93 18.86 21.73
CA LYS A 195 -41.50 19.03 20.32
C LYS A 195 -41.31 17.73 19.55
N LEU A 196 -41.57 16.60 20.19
CA LEU A 196 -41.46 15.27 19.60
C LEU A 196 -42.81 14.55 19.72
N ARG A 197 -43.21 13.83 18.67
CA ARG A 197 -44.37 12.95 18.68
C ARG A 197 -44.03 11.66 17.96
N PHE A 198 -44.41 10.53 18.53
CA PHE A 198 -44.21 9.22 17.93
C PHE A 198 -45.52 8.62 17.46
N VAL A 199 -45.44 7.99 16.29
CA VAL A 199 -46.44 7.05 15.80
C VAL A 199 -45.72 5.74 15.56
N PHE A 200 -46.09 4.70 16.31
CA PHE A 200 -45.47 3.39 16.20
C PHE A 200 -46.36 2.44 15.39
N LEU A 201 -45.76 1.82 14.37
CA LEU A 201 -46.38 0.79 13.56
C LEU A 201 -45.55 -0.49 13.72
N ASP A 202 -46.15 -1.54 14.29
CA ASP A 202 -45.49 -2.81 14.55
C ASP A 202 -46.43 -4.00 14.29
N PRO A 203 -46.79 -4.25 13.02
CA PRO A 203 -47.75 -5.30 12.67
C PRO A 203 -47.26 -6.72 12.95
N VAL A 204 -45.94 -6.94 12.97
CA VAL A 204 -45.35 -8.28 13.16
C VAL A 204 -45.01 -8.53 14.63
N GLY A 205 -44.43 -7.54 15.32
CA GLY A 205 -44.11 -7.66 16.75
C GLY A 205 -45.31 -7.48 17.67
N LEU A 206 -46.50 -7.17 17.11
CA LEU A 206 -47.74 -6.93 17.86
C LEU A 206 -47.56 -5.85 18.95
N GLY A 207 -46.74 -4.84 18.67
CA GLY A 207 -46.44 -3.74 19.58
C GLY A 207 -45.37 -4.06 20.64
N GLN A 208 -44.89 -5.30 20.74
CA GLN A 208 -43.86 -5.66 21.73
C GLN A 208 -42.55 -4.91 21.51
N ASN A 209 -42.21 -4.59 20.25
CA ASN A 209 -40.96 -3.88 19.93
C ASN A 209 -40.92 -2.44 20.48
N VAL A 210 -42.08 -1.86 20.80
CA VAL A 210 -42.21 -0.47 21.27
C VAL A 210 -42.92 -0.37 22.62
N ALA A 211 -43.27 -1.50 23.25
CA ALA A 211 -44.06 -1.53 24.48
C ALA A 211 -43.47 -0.67 25.61
N ALA A 212 -42.14 -0.66 25.76
CA ALA A 212 -41.44 0.15 26.75
C ALA A 212 -41.66 1.67 26.57
N PHE A 213 -41.96 2.12 25.34
CA PHE A 213 -42.23 3.53 25.03
C PHE A 213 -43.70 3.89 25.17
N MET A 214 -44.61 2.92 25.27
CA MET A 214 -46.04 3.20 25.37
C MET A 214 -46.40 3.90 26.69
N HIS A 215 -45.67 3.63 27.77
CA HIS A 215 -45.83 4.33 29.06
C HIS A 215 -45.57 5.84 28.99
N LEU A 216 -44.97 6.35 27.90
CA LEU A 216 -44.83 7.79 27.70
C LEU A 216 -46.19 8.50 27.58
N SER A 217 -47.25 7.80 27.14
CA SER A 217 -48.60 8.37 27.10
C SER A 217 -49.16 8.67 28.49
N ASP A 218 -48.65 8.02 29.54
CA ASP A 218 -49.06 8.27 30.92
C ASP A 218 -48.61 9.67 31.40
N HIS A 219 -47.62 10.25 30.72
CA HIS A 219 -47.08 11.58 31.02
C HIS A 219 -47.58 12.67 30.05
N ASP A 220 -47.63 12.36 28.75
CA ASP A 220 -48.17 13.24 27.72
C ASP A 220 -48.81 12.41 26.61
N GLU A 221 -50.15 12.39 26.54
CA GLU A 221 -50.90 11.67 25.53
C GLU A 221 -50.59 12.14 24.09
N ALA A 222 -50.08 13.36 23.90
CA ALA A 222 -49.69 13.86 22.59
C ALA A 222 -48.34 13.30 22.11
N LEU A 223 -47.52 12.76 23.02
CA LEU A 223 -46.17 12.23 22.73
C LEU A 223 -46.24 10.86 22.06
N VAL A 224 -47.18 10.00 22.46
CA VAL A 224 -47.43 8.69 21.83
C VAL A 224 -48.93 8.54 21.63
N THR A 225 -49.36 8.36 20.38
CA THR A 225 -50.79 8.21 20.06
C THR A 225 -51.35 6.88 20.58
N GLY A 226 -51.82 6.84 21.82
CA GLY A 226 -52.70 5.83 22.46
C GLY A 226 -52.30 4.34 22.38
N LYS A 227 -52.21 3.76 21.17
CA LYS A 227 -51.85 2.36 20.92
C LYS A 227 -50.88 2.26 19.75
N ALA A 228 -49.90 1.36 19.86
CA ALA A 228 -49.10 0.94 18.71
C ALA A 228 -50.01 0.26 17.67
N TRP A 229 -49.82 0.59 16.40
CA TRP A 229 -50.67 0.06 15.33
C TRP A 229 -50.18 -1.31 14.89
N THR A 230 -51.01 -2.32 15.13
CA THR A 230 -50.68 -3.73 14.91
C THR A 230 -51.55 -4.40 13.84
N GLU A 231 -52.67 -3.79 13.47
CA GLU A 231 -53.67 -4.36 12.54
C GLU A 231 -53.85 -3.46 11.32
N PRO A 232 -54.14 -4.01 10.12
CA PRO A 232 -54.33 -3.21 8.90
C PRO A 232 -55.40 -2.12 9.04
N GLN A 233 -56.48 -2.39 9.79
CA GLN A 233 -57.56 -1.44 10.02
C GLN A 233 -57.12 -0.18 10.78
N HIS A 234 -56.07 -0.28 11.61
CA HIS A 234 -55.48 0.88 12.29
C HIS A 234 -54.67 1.78 11.35
N ILE A 235 -54.19 1.22 10.24
CA ILE A 235 -53.35 1.92 9.25
C ILE A 235 -54.23 2.60 8.18
N GLU A 236 -55.34 1.98 7.78
CA GLU A 236 -56.20 2.45 6.68
C GLU A 236 -57.17 3.59 7.06
N GLN A 237 -57.38 3.87 8.35
CA GLN A 237 -58.33 4.87 8.84
C GLN A 237 -57.78 6.31 8.95
N ARG A 238 -56.53 6.55 8.51
CA ARG A 238 -55.92 7.88 8.43
C ARG A 238 -55.22 8.10 7.09
#